data_AF-A0A0K2TJ21-F1
#
_entry.id   AF-A0A0K2TJ21-F1
#
_cell.length_a   1.000
_cell.length_b   1.000
_cell.length_c   1.000
_cell.angle_alpha   90.00
_cell.angle_beta   90.00
_cell.angle_gamma   90.00
#
_symmetry.space_group_name_H-M   'P 1'
#
loop_
_entity.id
_entity.type
_entity.pdbx_description
1 polymer ?
#
loop_
_entity_poly.entity_id
_entity_poly.type
_entity_poly.pdbx_seq_one_letter_code
_entity_poly.pdbx_strand_id
1 'polypeptide(L)'
;ENELTSRNERNIVISRTFNVFENKAETTIASSSNISPQSTKSALTPTLSSTESTSPTTISDINVEIQGEKMKKVQIMDRKKAIQQAKDEIFEEMDYIISNLSRDIQDLKNQIEVLKRPPIFSCYRTSEHNTEGVIKYTDCNVKTPGMNPNTGKFTVQIPGVYKISFTGLFKAVNGHAVNADIIKKTFGGRFEFLGRSSADTNEIGTIFGANDDTILTTSTLTIMTPLNLEDEVYVTMSIETNHGYSSIYSSANPAIHFIGEWVSS
;
A
#
# COMPACT_ATOMS: atom_id res chain seq x y z
N GLU A 1 16.76 6.44 -6.36
CA GLU A 1 17.09 7.64 -5.56
C GLU A 1 16.04 8.76 -5.62
N ASN A 2 15.26 8.92 -6.70
CA ASN A 2 14.26 10.00 -6.82
C ASN A 2 12.98 9.85 -5.95
N GLU A 3 12.76 8.70 -5.31
CA GLU A 3 11.53 8.45 -4.53
C GLU A 3 11.70 8.72 -3.03
N LEU A 4 12.93 8.61 -2.51
CA LEU A 4 13.23 8.93 -1.10
C LEU A 4 13.30 10.44 -0.85
N THR A 5 13.76 11.23 -1.83
CA THR A 5 13.78 12.70 -1.76
C THR A 5 12.36 13.28 -1.71
N SER A 6 11.40 12.70 -2.47
CA SER A 6 10.00 13.15 -2.43
C SER A 6 9.29 12.88 -1.10
N ARG A 7 9.63 11.78 -0.40
CA ARG A 7 9.07 11.48 0.93
C ARG A 7 9.62 12.40 2.02
N ASN A 8 10.89 12.78 1.93
CA ASN A 8 11.51 13.65 2.92
C ASN A 8 11.04 15.11 2.82
N GLU A 9 10.77 15.60 1.60
CA GLU A 9 10.19 16.92 1.39
C GLU A 9 8.74 17.03 1.89
N ARG A 10 7.94 15.95 1.79
CA ARG A 10 6.56 15.92 2.30
C ARG A 10 6.48 16.02 3.83
N ASN A 11 7.40 15.40 4.56
CA ASN A 11 7.44 15.50 6.02
C ASN A 11 7.85 16.89 6.52
N ILE A 12 8.70 17.61 5.77
CA ILE A 12 9.15 18.96 6.12
C ILE A 12 8.01 19.99 5.94
N VAL A 13 7.15 19.79 4.95
CA VAL A 13 5.98 20.67 4.74
C VAL A 13 4.96 20.52 5.87
N ILE A 14 4.66 19.30 6.32
CA ILE A 14 3.70 19.04 7.40
C ILE A 14 4.16 19.64 8.74
N SER A 15 5.45 19.53 9.09
CA SER A 15 5.98 20.17 10.32
C SER A 15 6.02 21.69 10.26
N ARG A 16 6.17 22.31 9.07
CA ARG A 16 6.10 23.77 8.93
C ARG A 16 4.68 24.29 9.06
N THR A 17 3.68 23.57 8.57
CA THR A 17 2.28 24.01 8.65
C THR A 17 1.73 23.93 10.08
N PHE A 18 2.11 22.92 10.87
CA PHE A 18 1.71 22.84 12.28
C PHE A 18 2.32 23.96 13.15
N ASN A 19 3.58 24.34 12.92
CA ASN A 19 4.23 25.44 13.66
C ASN A 19 3.65 26.84 13.34
N VAL A 20 2.99 27.02 12.20
CA VAL A 20 2.34 28.29 11.84
C VAL A 20 0.97 28.44 12.53
N PHE A 21 0.29 27.33 12.84
CA PHE A 21 -1.00 27.36 13.53
C PHE A 21 -0.88 27.55 15.05
N GLU A 22 0.15 26.98 15.71
CA GLU A 22 0.35 27.22 17.16
C GLU A 22 0.87 28.64 17.45
N ASN A 23 1.79 29.18 16.63
CA ASN A 23 2.37 30.51 16.90
C ASN A 23 1.41 31.69 16.64
N LYS A 24 0.31 31.49 15.90
CA LYS A 24 -0.68 32.55 15.63
C LYS A 24 -1.85 32.57 16.62
N ALA A 25 -2.03 31.50 17.41
CA ALA A 25 -3.08 31.41 18.42
C ALA A 25 -2.66 31.97 19.79
N GLU A 26 -1.35 32.13 20.06
CA GLU A 26 -0.84 32.60 21.35
C GLU A 26 -0.51 34.11 21.41
N THR A 27 -0.66 34.88 20.34
CA THR A 27 -0.28 36.32 20.33
C THR A 27 -1.42 37.33 20.54
N THR A 28 -2.60 36.93 21.03
CA THR A 28 -3.72 37.89 21.18
C THR A 28 -4.53 37.79 22.46
N ILE A 29 -3.99 37.21 23.54
CA ILE A 29 -4.63 37.27 24.86
C ILE A 29 -3.60 37.48 25.98
N ALA A 30 -3.89 38.43 26.87
CA ALA A 30 -3.09 38.97 27.99
C ALA A 30 -2.04 40.02 27.55
N SER A 31 -1.96 41.26 28.03
CA SER A 31 -2.47 41.98 29.23
C SER A 31 -2.04 43.46 29.00
N SER A 32 -2.56 44.55 29.57
CA SER A 32 -3.46 44.82 30.68
C SER A 32 -3.67 46.34 30.81
N SER A 33 -4.89 46.74 31.20
CA SER A 33 -5.26 47.75 32.21
C SER A 33 -4.62 49.15 32.25
N ASN A 34 -5.48 50.17 32.07
CA ASN A 34 -5.93 51.18 33.06
C ASN A 34 -6.43 52.39 32.26
N ILE A 35 -7.62 52.95 32.53
CA ILE A 35 -7.82 54.05 33.49
C ILE A 35 -9.34 54.21 33.73
N SER A 36 -9.70 54.41 34.99
CA SER A 36 -10.95 55.00 35.53
C SER A 36 -10.58 56.43 36.03
N PRO A 37 -11.48 57.41 36.34
CA PRO A 37 -12.89 57.22 36.73
C PRO A 37 -13.91 58.36 36.40
N GLN A 38 -15.16 58.15 36.85
CA GLN A 38 -16.21 59.14 37.21
C GLN A 38 -16.83 60.02 36.10
N SER A 39 -18.11 60.41 36.13
CA SER A 39 -19.36 60.00 36.81
C SER A 39 -20.50 60.77 36.14
N THR A 40 -21.66 60.12 35.96
CA THR A 40 -23.05 60.66 35.98
C THR A 40 -23.33 62.13 35.61
N LYS A 41 -24.33 62.37 34.76
CA LYS A 41 -25.34 63.40 35.09
C LYS A 41 -26.68 63.25 34.35
N SER A 42 -27.70 63.63 35.12
CA SER A 42 -29.13 63.59 34.87
C SER A 42 -29.64 64.48 33.74
N ALA A 43 -30.75 64.02 33.18
CA ALA A 43 -31.98 64.71 32.76
C ALA A 43 -32.04 66.25 32.67
N LEU A 44 -32.58 66.69 31.52
CA LEU A 44 -33.62 67.70 31.29
C LEU A 44 -33.50 69.07 32.00
N THR A 45 -33.45 70.13 31.20
CA THR A 45 -34.04 71.43 31.54
C THR A 45 -34.87 71.98 30.39
N PRO A 46 -36.00 72.66 30.65
CA PRO A 46 -36.76 73.36 29.64
C PRO A 46 -36.51 74.88 29.64
N THR A 47 -36.76 75.48 28.47
CA THR A 47 -37.30 76.82 28.19
C THR A 47 -36.48 78.13 28.35
N LEU A 48 -36.38 78.80 27.18
CA LEU A 48 -36.74 80.19 26.82
C LEU A 48 -35.73 81.36 26.95
N SER A 49 -35.77 82.18 25.87
CA SER A 49 -35.33 83.59 25.71
C SER A 49 -33.84 83.80 25.44
N SER A 50 -33.35 84.54 24.43
CA SER A 50 -33.92 85.44 23.42
C SER A 50 -32.83 85.85 22.41
N THR A 51 -33.27 86.24 21.20
CA THR A 51 -32.66 87.21 20.24
C THR A 51 -31.26 86.93 19.68
N GLU A 52 -31.17 86.51 18.42
CA GLU A 52 -30.94 87.33 17.20
C GLU A 52 -29.46 87.36 16.79
N SER A 53 -29.15 86.79 15.61
CA SER A 53 -28.65 87.56 14.46
C SER A 53 -28.04 86.60 13.43
N THR A 54 -28.51 86.77 12.20
CA THR A 54 -28.25 86.01 10.97
C THR A 54 -26.80 86.04 10.50
N SER A 55 -26.32 84.92 9.93
CA SER A 55 -25.40 84.90 8.77
C SER A 55 -25.38 83.51 8.09
N PRO A 56 -25.18 83.43 6.75
CA PRO A 56 -25.58 82.29 5.93
C PRO A 56 -24.51 81.17 5.84
N THR A 57 -24.97 79.91 5.74
CA THR A 57 -24.16 78.72 5.47
C THR A 57 -23.67 78.72 4.02
N THR A 58 -22.36 78.63 3.84
CA THR A 58 -21.67 78.58 2.54
C THR A 58 -21.67 77.17 1.93
N ILE A 59 -21.65 77.11 0.60
CA ILE A 59 -21.70 75.92 -0.28
C ILE A 59 -20.51 74.94 -0.09
N SER A 60 -19.50 75.30 0.70
CA SER A 60 -18.30 74.48 0.97
C SER A 60 -18.57 73.20 1.76
N ASP A 61 -19.59 73.18 2.61
CA ASP A 61 -19.74 72.12 3.62
C ASP A 61 -20.42 70.86 3.05
N ILE A 62 -21.22 71.01 2.00
CA ILE A 62 -21.91 69.89 1.31
C ILE A 62 -20.91 69.04 0.48
N ASN A 63 -19.82 69.66 -0.01
CA ASN A 63 -18.84 68.96 -0.86
C ASN A 63 -17.93 68.01 -0.07
N VAL A 64 -17.71 68.27 1.22
CA VAL A 64 -16.89 67.44 2.12
C VAL A 64 -17.63 66.16 2.53
N GLU A 65 -18.93 66.24 2.75
CA GLU A 65 -19.76 65.11 3.16
C GLU A 65 -19.97 64.09 2.02
N ILE A 66 -20.15 64.58 0.78
CA ILE A 66 -20.25 63.74 -0.44
C ILE A 66 -18.91 63.05 -0.77
N GLN A 67 -17.76 63.69 -0.46
CA GLN A 67 -16.43 63.07 -0.60
C GLN A 67 -16.19 61.97 0.45
N GLY A 68 -16.66 62.17 1.69
CA GLY A 68 -16.57 61.19 2.78
C GLY A 68 -17.39 59.91 2.53
N GLU A 69 -18.60 60.03 1.95
CA GLU A 69 -19.40 58.86 1.56
C GLU A 69 -18.79 58.07 0.39
N LYS A 70 -18.21 58.77 -0.60
CA LYS A 70 -17.49 58.11 -1.71
C LYS A 70 -16.27 57.34 -1.20
N MET A 71 -15.49 57.90 -0.27
CA MET A 71 -14.34 57.21 0.34
C MET A 71 -14.75 55.97 1.16
N LYS A 72 -15.85 56.03 1.94
CA LYS A 72 -16.38 54.85 2.65
C LYS A 72 -16.83 53.75 1.67
N LYS A 73 -17.46 54.12 0.55
CA LYS A 73 -17.92 53.17 -0.47
C LYS A 73 -16.76 52.46 -1.18
N VAL A 74 -15.65 53.17 -1.41
CA VAL A 74 -14.40 52.59 -1.96
C VAL A 74 -13.77 51.60 -0.97
N GLN A 75 -13.62 51.96 0.30
CA GLN A 75 -13.08 51.05 1.33
C GLN A 75 -13.93 49.77 1.52
N ILE A 76 -15.25 49.88 1.42
CA ILE A 76 -16.16 48.72 1.49
C ILE A 76 -15.98 47.80 0.27
N MET A 77 -15.75 48.37 -0.93
CA MET A 77 -15.56 47.60 -2.16
C MET A 77 -14.23 46.85 -2.15
N ASP A 78 -13.16 47.49 -1.69
CA ASP A 78 -11.84 46.87 -1.53
C ASP A 78 -11.88 45.73 -0.50
N ARG A 79 -12.57 45.94 0.62
CA ARG A 79 -12.76 44.89 1.64
C ARG A 79 -13.57 43.71 1.11
N LYS A 80 -14.61 43.94 0.29
CA LYS A 80 -15.35 42.86 -0.38
C LYS A 80 -14.46 42.08 -1.35
N LYS A 81 -13.60 42.76 -2.10
CA LYS A 81 -12.66 42.13 -3.03
C LYS A 81 -11.63 41.27 -2.28
N ALA A 82 -11.06 41.77 -1.19
CA ALA A 82 -10.13 41.01 -0.35
C ALA A 82 -10.79 39.78 0.30
N ILE A 83 -12.04 39.89 0.77
CA ILE A 83 -12.79 38.75 1.31
C ILE A 83 -13.06 37.71 0.23
N GLN A 84 -13.36 38.14 -1.01
CA GLN A 84 -13.59 37.22 -2.11
C GLN A 84 -12.30 36.48 -2.49
N GLN A 85 -11.17 37.18 -2.61
CA GLN A 85 -9.88 36.55 -2.90
C GLN A 85 -9.47 35.55 -1.80
N ALA A 86 -9.61 35.93 -0.53
CA ALA A 86 -9.31 35.01 0.57
C ALA A 86 -10.25 33.78 0.58
N LYS A 87 -11.51 33.93 0.15
CA LYS A 87 -12.41 32.79 -0.03
C LYS A 87 -11.93 31.87 -1.16
N ASP A 88 -11.58 32.45 -2.31
CA ASP A 88 -11.16 31.68 -3.48
C ASP A 88 -9.88 30.89 -3.17
N GLU A 89 -8.90 31.50 -2.47
CA GLU A 89 -7.69 30.81 -1.97
C GLU A 89 -8.01 29.64 -1.03
N ILE A 90 -8.93 29.85 -0.07
CA ILE A 90 -9.38 28.79 0.85
C ILE A 90 -10.06 27.65 0.08
N PHE A 91 -10.91 27.96 -0.92
CA PHE A 91 -11.58 26.94 -1.70
C PHE A 91 -10.60 26.12 -2.55
N GLU A 92 -9.59 26.77 -3.15
CA GLU A 92 -8.53 26.07 -3.90
C GLU A 92 -7.72 25.13 -3.00
N GLU A 93 -7.35 25.57 -1.79
CA GLU A 93 -6.65 24.73 -0.82
C GLU A 93 -7.55 23.56 -0.34
N MET A 94 -8.83 23.82 -0.13
CA MET A 94 -9.78 22.80 0.30
C MET A 94 -10.01 21.74 -0.78
N ASP A 95 -10.09 22.13 -2.06
CA ASP A 95 -10.19 21.20 -3.20
C ASP A 95 -8.91 20.37 -3.35
N TYR A 96 -7.74 20.99 -3.14
CA TYR A 96 -6.47 20.28 -3.11
C TYR A 96 -6.41 19.25 -1.97
N ILE A 97 -6.90 19.58 -0.77
CA ILE A 97 -6.94 18.65 0.36
C ILE A 97 -7.94 17.52 0.08
N ILE A 98 -9.14 17.82 -0.42
CA ILE A 98 -10.16 16.82 -0.73
C ILE A 98 -9.67 15.84 -1.80
N SER A 99 -9.01 16.33 -2.86
CA SER A 99 -8.49 15.47 -3.92
C SER A 99 -7.38 14.53 -3.42
N ASN A 100 -6.45 15.02 -2.59
CA ASN A 100 -5.42 14.17 -1.99
C ASN A 100 -6.02 13.15 -1.03
N LEU A 101 -6.94 13.57 -0.15
CA LEU A 101 -7.58 12.67 0.80
C LEU A 101 -8.40 11.58 0.09
N SER A 102 -9.09 11.95 -0.99
CA SER A 102 -9.84 11.00 -1.81
C SER A 102 -8.92 9.96 -2.46
N ARG A 103 -7.75 10.39 -2.96
CA ARG A 103 -6.73 9.48 -3.49
C ARG A 103 -6.20 8.54 -2.41
N ASP A 104 -5.89 9.05 -1.23
CA ASP A 104 -5.36 8.25 -0.13
C ASP A 104 -6.40 7.24 0.37
N ILE A 105 -7.68 7.63 0.47
CA ILE A 105 -8.79 6.71 0.78
C ILE A 105 -8.90 5.61 -0.27
N GLN A 106 -8.76 5.93 -1.55
CA GLN A 106 -8.79 4.92 -2.62
C GLN A 106 -7.61 3.95 -2.51
N ASP A 107 -6.39 4.45 -2.26
CA ASP A 107 -5.21 3.62 -2.10
C ASP A 107 -5.34 2.68 -0.88
N LEU A 108 -5.73 3.21 0.28
CA LEU A 108 -6.02 2.43 1.49
C LEU A 108 -7.10 1.37 1.24
N LYS A 109 -8.16 1.71 0.50
CA LYS A 109 -9.21 0.75 0.16
C LYS A 109 -8.66 -0.41 -0.68
N ASN A 110 -7.81 -0.12 -1.66
CA ASN A 110 -7.17 -1.13 -2.51
C ASN A 110 -6.24 -2.04 -1.68
N GLN A 111 -5.43 -1.46 -0.78
CA GLN A 111 -4.56 -2.24 0.11
C GLN A 111 -5.37 -3.16 1.03
N ILE A 112 -6.48 -2.66 1.61
CA ILE A 112 -7.37 -3.47 2.45
C ILE A 112 -8.00 -4.62 1.65
N GLU A 113 -8.38 -4.39 0.40
CA GLU A 113 -8.98 -5.44 -0.44
C GLU A 113 -8.00 -6.59 -0.71
N VAL A 114 -6.73 -6.27 -0.94
CA VAL A 114 -5.65 -7.28 -1.08
C VAL A 114 -5.46 -8.06 0.22
N LEU A 115 -5.39 -7.36 1.36
CA LEU A 115 -5.23 -8.02 2.68
C LEU A 115 -6.42 -8.91 3.05
N LYS A 116 -7.62 -8.58 2.58
CA LYS A 116 -8.82 -9.40 2.79
C LYS A 116 -8.79 -10.72 2.00
N ARG A 117 -8.04 -10.79 0.91
CA ARG A 117 -7.94 -11.96 0.02
C ARG A 117 -6.50 -12.14 -0.46
N PRO A 118 -5.59 -12.54 0.44
CA PRO A 118 -4.19 -12.72 0.08
C PRO A 118 -4.07 -13.79 -1.02
N PRO A 119 -3.12 -13.64 -1.96
CA PRO A 119 -2.86 -14.65 -2.98
C PRO A 119 -2.59 -16.02 -2.35
N ILE A 120 -3.41 -16.99 -2.72
CA ILE A 120 -3.27 -18.38 -2.29
C ILE A 120 -3.62 -19.34 -3.42
N PHE A 121 -2.75 -20.29 -3.71
CA PHE A 121 -3.04 -21.34 -4.69
C PHE A 121 -2.80 -22.72 -4.07
N SER A 122 -3.54 -23.70 -4.59
CA SER A 122 -3.37 -25.10 -4.24
C SER A 122 -3.65 -25.93 -5.47
N CYS A 123 -2.58 -26.45 -6.09
CA CYS A 123 -2.63 -27.21 -7.32
C CYS A 123 -2.23 -28.65 -7.08
N TYR A 124 -2.85 -29.56 -7.84
CA TYR A 124 -2.66 -30.99 -7.70
C TYR A 124 -2.45 -31.65 -9.05
N ARG A 125 -1.78 -32.80 -9.06
CA ARG A 125 -1.60 -33.62 -10.25
C ARG A 125 -2.18 -35.01 -10.00
N THR A 126 -2.95 -35.54 -10.95
CA THR A 126 -3.65 -36.83 -10.87
C THR A 126 -2.99 -37.96 -11.66
N SER A 127 -1.80 -37.68 -12.20
CA SER A 127 -1.00 -38.63 -12.95
C SER A 127 0.43 -38.57 -12.45
N GLU A 128 1.15 -39.68 -12.56
CA GLU A 128 2.58 -39.76 -12.28
C GLU A 128 3.38 -38.70 -13.07
N HIS A 129 4.52 -38.30 -12.50
CA HIS A 129 5.52 -37.47 -13.17
C HIS A 129 6.83 -38.25 -13.22
N ASN A 130 7.22 -38.67 -14.43
CA ASN A 130 8.33 -39.59 -14.70
C ASN A 130 9.34 -39.01 -15.71
N THR A 131 9.26 -37.71 -15.99
CA THR A 131 10.16 -36.99 -16.90
C THR A 131 10.81 -35.84 -16.16
N GLU A 132 12.12 -35.67 -16.28
CA GLU A 132 12.79 -34.53 -15.66
C GLU A 132 12.24 -33.18 -16.16
N GLY A 133 12.38 -32.16 -15.31
CA GLY A 133 11.96 -30.79 -15.61
C GLY A 133 10.80 -30.31 -14.76
N VAL A 134 10.10 -29.29 -15.23
CA VAL A 134 9.05 -28.61 -14.45
C VAL A 134 7.83 -29.51 -14.27
N ILE A 135 7.39 -29.67 -13.01
CA ILE A 135 6.19 -30.42 -12.66
C ILE A 135 4.95 -29.59 -13.05
N LYS A 136 4.12 -30.14 -13.93
CA LYS A 136 2.83 -29.58 -14.34
C LYS A 136 1.69 -30.21 -13.56
N TYR A 137 0.64 -29.43 -13.31
CA TYR A 137 -0.50 -29.84 -12.50
C TYR A 137 -1.74 -30.08 -13.37
N THR A 138 -2.64 -30.94 -12.90
CA THR A 138 -3.91 -31.24 -13.58
C THR A 138 -4.86 -30.05 -13.45
N ASP A 139 -5.04 -29.55 -12.23
CA ASP A 139 -5.85 -28.37 -11.93
C ASP A 139 -5.45 -27.80 -10.56
N CYS A 140 -6.14 -26.74 -10.13
CA CYS A 140 -6.01 -26.17 -8.81
C CYS A 140 -7.38 -26.12 -8.10
N ASN A 141 -7.40 -26.60 -6.85
CA ASN A 141 -8.55 -26.49 -5.95
C ASN A 141 -8.81 -25.02 -5.58
N VAL A 142 -7.72 -24.26 -5.44
CA VAL A 142 -7.78 -22.81 -5.22
C VAL A 142 -7.04 -22.13 -6.37
N LYS A 143 -7.79 -21.39 -7.19
CA LYS A 143 -7.28 -20.65 -8.34
C LYS A 143 -6.96 -19.24 -7.92
N THR A 144 -5.76 -18.79 -8.24
CA THR A 144 -5.29 -17.43 -7.96
C THR A 144 -4.58 -16.88 -9.18
N PRO A 145 -4.75 -15.59 -9.50
CA PRO A 145 -3.99 -14.93 -10.56
C PRO A 145 -2.49 -15.16 -10.38
N GLY A 146 -1.80 -15.52 -11.45
CA GLY A 146 -0.37 -15.81 -11.46
C GLY A 146 -0.01 -17.29 -11.40
N MET A 147 -0.84 -18.17 -10.84
CA MET A 147 -0.58 -19.62 -10.88
C MET A 147 -1.16 -20.25 -12.15
N ASN A 148 -0.30 -20.87 -12.96
CA ASN A 148 -0.71 -21.61 -14.16
C ASN A 148 -0.40 -23.10 -14.01
N PRO A 149 -1.41 -23.98 -13.86
CA PRO A 149 -1.19 -25.42 -13.68
C PRO A 149 -0.55 -26.08 -14.90
N ASN A 150 -0.83 -25.59 -16.12
CA ASN A 150 -0.33 -26.18 -17.36
C ASN A 150 1.17 -25.94 -17.57
N THR A 151 1.70 -24.84 -17.03
CA THR A 151 3.14 -24.56 -17.04
C THR A 151 3.83 -25.03 -15.76
N GLY A 152 3.08 -25.22 -14.67
CA GLY A 152 3.61 -25.55 -13.36
C GLY A 152 4.22 -24.36 -12.61
N LYS A 153 3.96 -23.14 -13.11
CA LYS A 153 4.63 -21.92 -12.64
C LYS A 153 3.65 -20.96 -11.96
N PHE A 154 4.10 -20.41 -10.84
CA PHE A 154 3.48 -19.28 -10.17
C PHE A 154 4.27 -18.00 -10.46
N THR A 155 3.62 -16.99 -11.05
CA THR A 155 4.18 -15.65 -11.28
C THR A 155 3.60 -14.67 -10.27
N VAL A 156 4.48 -14.07 -9.47
CA VAL A 156 4.11 -13.20 -8.35
C VAL A 156 3.46 -11.91 -8.86
N GLN A 157 2.22 -11.66 -8.42
CA GLN A 157 1.46 -10.45 -8.73
C GLN A 157 1.52 -9.40 -7.62
N ILE A 158 1.82 -9.83 -6.39
CA ILE A 158 1.91 -8.97 -5.22
C ILE A 158 3.23 -9.32 -4.52
N PRO A 159 4.19 -8.39 -4.40
CA PRO A 159 5.43 -8.66 -3.70
C PRO A 159 5.19 -8.92 -2.21
N GLY A 160 6.08 -9.69 -1.58
CA GLY A 160 6.01 -9.99 -0.15
C GLY A 160 6.65 -11.32 0.19
N VAL A 161 6.42 -11.78 1.42
CA VAL A 161 6.87 -13.09 1.90
C VAL A 161 5.81 -14.13 1.59
N TYR A 162 6.22 -15.18 0.90
CA TYR A 162 5.36 -16.32 0.57
C TYR A 162 5.81 -17.57 1.32
N LYS A 163 4.84 -18.32 1.82
CA LYS A 163 5.01 -19.71 2.25
C LYS A 163 4.69 -20.61 1.05
N ILE A 164 5.68 -21.36 0.59
CA ILE A 164 5.54 -22.29 -0.54
C ILE A 164 5.77 -23.70 -0.04
N SER A 165 4.87 -24.61 -0.39
CA SER A 165 4.93 -26.01 0.00
C SER A 165 4.75 -26.92 -1.22
N PHE A 166 5.61 -27.92 -1.33
CA PHE A 166 5.48 -29.02 -2.28
C PHE A 166 5.37 -30.33 -1.52
N THR A 167 4.40 -31.16 -1.89
CA THR A 167 4.25 -32.53 -1.37
C THR A 167 4.22 -33.49 -2.55
N GLY A 168 4.97 -34.57 -2.46
CA GLY A 168 4.99 -35.63 -3.46
C GLY A 168 5.13 -37.00 -2.82
N LEU A 169 4.57 -38.01 -3.47
CA LEU A 169 4.83 -39.41 -3.19
C LEU A 169 5.96 -39.88 -4.12
N PHE A 170 7.17 -39.88 -3.60
CA PHE A 170 8.38 -40.23 -4.34
C PHE A 170 8.50 -41.74 -4.43
N LYS A 171 8.73 -42.23 -5.64
CA LYS A 171 8.99 -43.62 -5.96
C LYS A 171 10.41 -43.71 -6.52
N ALA A 172 11.37 -44.05 -5.67
CA ALA A 172 12.74 -44.32 -6.10
C ALA A 172 12.89 -45.84 -6.31
N VAL A 173 13.38 -46.22 -7.49
CA VAL A 173 13.48 -47.60 -7.96
C VAL A 173 14.93 -47.87 -8.35
N ASN A 174 15.48 -49.01 -7.91
CA ASN A 174 16.80 -49.50 -8.34
C ASN A 174 17.95 -48.53 -8.09
N GLY A 175 18.00 -47.92 -6.91
CA GLY A 175 19.10 -47.02 -6.59
C GLY A 175 19.04 -45.64 -7.26
N HIS A 176 17.98 -45.34 -8.01
CA HIS A 176 17.85 -44.06 -8.70
C HIS A 176 17.07 -43.06 -7.85
N ALA A 177 17.81 -42.12 -7.26
CA ALA A 177 17.24 -41.04 -6.47
C ALA A 177 16.28 -40.17 -7.29
N VAL A 178 15.16 -39.80 -6.69
CA VAL A 178 14.22 -38.81 -7.23
C VAL A 178 14.29 -37.57 -6.37
N ASN A 179 14.53 -36.43 -7.00
CA ASN A 179 14.62 -35.13 -6.35
C ASN A 179 13.51 -34.21 -6.87
N ALA A 180 12.93 -33.41 -5.99
CA ALA A 180 12.05 -32.31 -6.32
C ALA A 180 12.58 -31.02 -5.70
N ASP A 181 12.89 -30.06 -6.56
CA ASP A 181 13.51 -28.79 -6.20
C ASP A 181 12.52 -27.65 -6.37
N ILE A 182 12.36 -26.81 -5.34
CA ILE A 182 11.63 -25.54 -5.49
C ILE A 182 12.63 -24.51 -6.02
N ILE A 183 12.36 -24.00 -7.21
CA ILE A 183 13.19 -23.01 -7.90
C ILE A 183 12.42 -21.70 -7.99
N LYS A 184 13.13 -20.61 -7.69
CA LYS A 184 12.72 -19.24 -7.98
C LYS A 184 13.51 -18.73 -9.17
N LYS A 185 12.84 -18.08 -10.10
CA LYS A 185 13.45 -17.35 -11.20
C LYS A 185 13.06 -15.89 -11.06
N THR A 186 14.03 -15.02 -10.86
CA THR A 186 13.75 -13.58 -10.77
C THR A 186 13.34 -13.02 -12.12
N PHE A 187 12.64 -11.87 -12.13
CA PHE A 187 12.31 -11.17 -13.38
C PHE A 187 13.55 -10.92 -14.27
N GLY A 188 14.70 -10.64 -13.66
CA GLY A 188 16.00 -10.50 -14.34
C GLY A 188 16.62 -11.81 -14.86
N GLY A 189 15.92 -12.95 -14.74
CA GLY A 189 16.34 -14.25 -15.26
C GLY A 189 17.30 -15.03 -14.36
N ARG A 190 17.57 -14.57 -13.13
CA ARG A 190 18.44 -15.30 -12.19
C ARG A 190 17.68 -16.44 -11.54
N PHE A 191 18.27 -17.62 -11.54
CA PHE A 191 17.73 -18.79 -10.85
C PHE A 191 18.27 -18.87 -9.42
N GLU A 192 17.38 -19.18 -8.48
CA GLU A 192 17.65 -19.35 -7.07
C GLU A 192 17.02 -20.65 -6.61
N PHE A 193 17.83 -21.52 -6.02
CA PHE A 193 17.38 -22.77 -5.42
C PHE A 193 16.88 -22.49 -3.99
N LEU A 194 15.64 -22.86 -3.71
CA LEU A 194 15.01 -22.55 -2.43
C LEU A 194 14.95 -23.77 -1.49
N GLY A 195 14.94 -24.98 -2.03
CA GLY A 195 14.98 -26.21 -1.25
C GLY A 195 14.76 -27.46 -2.09
N ARG A 196 15.11 -28.62 -1.54
CA ARG A 196 14.97 -29.96 -2.15
C ARG A 196 14.23 -30.90 -1.21
N SER A 197 13.37 -31.72 -1.79
CA SER A 197 12.87 -32.96 -1.21
C SER A 197 13.35 -34.11 -2.07
N SER A 198 13.78 -35.21 -1.46
CA SER A 198 14.32 -36.35 -2.20
C SER A 198 13.94 -37.68 -1.58
N ALA A 199 13.90 -38.71 -2.42
CA ALA A 199 13.92 -40.11 -2.02
C ALA A 199 15.08 -40.78 -2.75
N ASP A 200 15.90 -41.50 -2.00
CA ASP A 200 17.10 -42.15 -2.50
C ASP A 200 17.24 -43.53 -1.82
N THR A 201 17.53 -44.54 -2.61
CA THR A 201 17.84 -45.90 -2.17
C THR A 201 19.30 -46.16 -2.48
N ASN A 202 20.22 -45.51 -1.76
CA ASN A 202 21.64 -45.74 -1.99
C ASN A 202 22.06 -47.14 -1.51
N GLU A 203 21.92 -48.13 -2.37
CA GLU A 203 22.42 -49.48 -2.19
C GLU A 203 23.83 -49.60 -2.77
N ILE A 204 24.77 -48.86 -2.18
CA ILE A 204 26.20 -49.17 -2.38
C ILE A 204 26.45 -50.57 -1.82
N GLY A 205 26.57 -51.51 -2.76
CA GLY A 205 26.72 -52.96 -2.59
C GLY A 205 27.46 -53.41 -1.33
N THR A 206 26.70 -53.91 -0.35
CA THR A 206 27.23 -54.84 0.64
C THR A 206 27.29 -56.24 0.04
N ILE A 207 28.30 -56.48 -0.82
CA ILE A 207 29.06 -57.75 -0.99
C ILE A 207 28.29 -59.03 -1.42
N PHE A 208 26.95 -59.07 -1.38
CA PHE A 208 26.15 -60.26 -1.66
C PHE A 208 24.87 -59.91 -2.43
N GLY A 209 25.02 -59.48 -3.70
CA GLY A 209 23.93 -59.44 -4.69
C GLY A 209 22.59 -58.89 -4.17
N ALA A 210 22.62 -57.70 -3.57
CA ALA A 210 21.41 -57.04 -3.08
C ALA A 210 20.42 -56.83 -4.24
N ASN A 211 19.16 -57.19 -3.99
CA ASN A 211 18.08 -56.88 -4.91
C ASN A 211 17.80 -55.39 -4.76
N ASP A 212 17.84 -54.68 -5.89
CA ASP A 212 17.41 -53.28 -6.02
C ASP A 212 16.06 -53.06 -5.30
N ASP A 213 16.07 -52.42 -4.13
CA ASP A 213 14.83 -52.11 -3.42
C ASP A 213 14.12 -50.92 -4.08
N THR A 214 12.80 -50.93 -4.01
CA THR A 214 11.96 -49.79 -4.37
C THR A 214 11.48 -49.13 -3.09
N ILE A 215 11.79 -47.84 -2.92
CA ILE A 215 11.21 -47.04 -1.85
C ILE A 215 10.04 -46.22 -2.40
N LEU A 216 8.96 -46.21 -1.62
CA LEU A 216 7.83 -45.33 -1.83
C LEU A 216 7.66 -44.48 -0.56
N THR A 217 7.89 -43.18 -0.66
CA THR A 217 7.84 -42.28 0.50
C THR A 217 7.15 -40.96 0.16
N THR A 218 6.31 -40.49 1.06
CA THR A 218 5.71 -39.16 0.94
C THR A 218 6.63 -38.16 1.63
N SER A 219 7.01 -37.10 0.93
CA SER A 219 7.78 -36.01 1.51
C SER A 219 7.16 -34.66 1.18
N THR A 220 7.27 -33.74 2.13
CA THR A 220 6.77 -32.37 2.02
C THR A 220 7.91 -31.40 2.31
N LEU A 221 8.22 -30.53 1.35
CA LEU A 221 9.11 -29.39 1.52
C LEU A 221 8.27 -28.14 1.71
N THR A 222 8.56 -27.37 2.75
CA THR A 222 7.96 -26.05 2.98
C THR A 222 9.06 -25.02 3.20
N ILE A 223 8.94 -23.90 2.52
CA ILE A 223 9.87 -22.77 2.60
C ILE A 223 9.08 -21.48 2.81
N MET A 224 9.74 -20.48 3.42
CA MET A 224 9.26 -19.11 3.44
C MET A 224 10.34 -18.23 2.78
N THR A 225 9.96 -17.47 1.76
CA THR A 225 10.93 -16.66 1.01
C THR A 225 10.31 -15.35 0.54
N PRO A 226 11.07 -14.24 0.52
CA PRO A 226 10.64 -13.01 -0.12
C PRO A 226 10.63 -13.17 -1.65
N LEU A 227 9.51 -12.77 -2.25
CA LEU A 227 9.31 -12.75 -3.68
C LEU A 227 8.96 -11.34 -4.15
N ASN A 228 9.58 -10.91 -5.25
CA ASN A 228 9.29 -9.64 -5.88
C ASN A 228 8.22 -9.81 -6.97
N LEU A 229 7.65 -8.68 -7.41
CA LEU A 229 6.76 -8.66 -8.56
C LEU A 229 7.43 -9.35 -9.77
N GLU A 230 6.65 -10.18 -10.47
CA GLU A 230 7.07 -10.95 -11.65
C GLU A 230 8.12 -12.06 -11.42
N ASP A 231 8.56 -12.31 -10.18
CA ASP A 231 9.33 -13.51 -9.87
C ASP A 231 8.47 -14.76 -10.18
N GLU A 232 9.07 -15.79 -10.80
CA GLU A 232 8.45 -17.08 -11.03
C GLU A 232 8.90 -18.10 -9.97
N VAL A 233 7.99 -18.91 -9.44
CA VAL A 233 8.30 -20.05 -8.58
C VAL A 233 7.67 -21.31 -9.16
N TYR A 234 8.45 -22.39 -9.21
CA TYR A 234 8.01 -23.68 -9.73
C TYR A 234 8.82 -24.82 -9.13
N VAL A 235 8.33 -26.04 -9.32
CA VAL A 235 8.99 -27.26 -8.85
C VAL A 235 9.58 -27.99 -10.05
N THR A 236 10.83 -28.41 -9.95
CA THR A 236 11.49 -29.26 -10.95
C THR A 236 11.81 -30.62 -10.38
N MET A 237 11.53 -31.67 -11.15
CA MET A 237 12.01 -33.02 -10.85
C MET A 237 13.33 -33.29 -11.56
N SER A 238 14.26 -33.93 -10.85
CA SER A 238 15.45 -34.56 -11.44
C SER A 238 15.60 -35.98 -10.92
N ILE A 239 16.14 -36.86 -11.74
CA ILE A 239 16.39 -38.27 -11.42
C ILE A 239 17.89 -38.49 -11.53
N GLU A 240 18.50 -39.05 -10.48
CA GLU A 240 19.93 -39.32 -10.51
C GLU A 240 20.22 -40.51 -11.43
N THR A 241 21.17 -40.34 -12.36
CA THR A 241 21.63 -41.33 -13.35
C THR A 241 20.57 -41.72 -14.41
N ASN A 242 20.68 -42.93 -15.00
CA ASN A 242 19.80 -43.38 -16.08
C ASN A 242 18.37 -43.51 -15.53
N HIS A 243 17.37 -42.93 -16.20
CA HIS A 243 16.06 -42.56 -15.64
C HIS A 243 15.22 -43.65 -14.94
N GLY A 244 15.64 -44.92 -14.92
CA GLY A 244 14.97 -46.00 -14.21
C GLY A 244 13.44 -46.04 -14.42
N TYR A 245 12.73 -46.56 -13.42
CA TYR A 245 11.28 -46.40 -13.27
C TYR A 245 10.93 -45.46 -12.11
N SER A 246 11.88 -44.58 -11.78
CA SER A 246 11.80 -43.61 -10.71
C SER A 246 10.91 -42.44 -11.09
N SER A 247 10.09 -41.99 -10.15
CA SER A 247 9.05 -40.99 -10.42
C SER A 247 8.56 -40.30 -9.16
N ILE A 248 7.75 -39.26 -9.35
CA ILE A 248 6.83 -38.80 -8.32
C ILE A 248 5.46 -39.37 -8.71
N TYR A 249 4.99 -40.32 -7.92
CA TYR A 249 3.77 -41.07 -8.16
C TYR A 249 2.53 -40.24 -7.85
N SER A 250 1.52 -40.38 -8.69
CA SER A 250 0.17 -39.88 -8.43
C SER A 250 -0.86 -40.64 -9.27
N SER A 251 -2.11 -40.64 -8.82
CA SER A 251 -3.23 -41.33 -9.46
C SER A 251 -4.51 -40.49 -9.37
N ALA A 252 -5.67 -41.10 -9.60
CA ALA A 252 -6.97 -40.45 -9.37
C ALA A 252 -7.10 -39.86 -7.95
N ASN A 253 -6.41 -40.43 -6.96
CA ASN A 253 -6.17 -39.80 -5.67
C ASN A 253 -4.84 -39.02 -5.75
N PRO A 254 -4.88 -37.68 -5.86
CA PRO A 254 -3.69 -36.90 -6.12
C PRO A 254 -2.73 -36.93 -4.92
N ALA A 255 -1.49 -37.35 -5.16
CA ALA A 255 -0.42 -37.37 -4.16
C ALA A 255 0.65 -36.28 -4.39
N ILE A 256 0.52 -35.53 -5.49
CA ILE A 256 1.39 -34.41 -5.84
C ILE A 256 0.62 -33.11 -5.66
N HIS A 257 1.10 -32.27 -4.74
CA HIS A 257 0.49 -30.99 -4.40
C HIS A 257 1.52 -29.87 -4.37
N PHE A 258 1.14 -28.72 -4.91
CA PHE A 258 1.91 -27.49 -4.86
C PHE A 258 1.04 -26.35 -4.38
N ILE A 259 1.43 -25.77 -3.24
CA ILE A 259 0.65 -24.82 -2.48
C ILE A 259 1.51 -23.59 -2.24
N GLY A 260 0.92 -22.41 -2.39
CA GLY A 260 1.56 -21.15 -2.06
C GLY A 260 0.58 -20.20 -1.41
N GLU A 261 1.05 -19.50 -0.39
CA GLU A 261 0.28 -18.54 0.41
C GLU A 261 1.11 -17.28 0.64
N TRP A 262 0.54 -16.11 0.36
CA TRP A 262 1.11 -14.83 0.77
C TRP A 262 0.91 -14.63 2.27
N VAL A 263 1.99 -14.30 2.99
CA VAL A 263 1.99 -14.22 4.46
C VAL A 263 2.07 -12.78 4.94
N SER A 264 2.93 -11.97 4.33
CA SER A 264 3.13 -10.57 4.71
C SER A 264 3.74 -9.76 3.58
N SER A 265 3.55 -8.44 3.62
CA SER A 265 4.20 -7.45 2.75
C SER A 265 5.65 -7.25 3.10
#